data_AF-A0A6G0HR58-F1
#
_entry.id   AF-A0A6G0HR58-F1
#
_cell.length_a   1.000
_cell.length_b   1.000
_cell.length_c   1.000
_cell.angle_alpha   90.00
_cell.angle_beta   90.00
_cell.angle_gamma   90.00
#
_symmetry.space_group_name_H-M   'P 1'
#
loop_
_entity.id
_entity.type
_entity.pdbx_description
1 polymer ?
#
loop_
_entity_poly.entity_id
_entity_poly.type
_entity_poly.pdbx_seq_one_letter_code
_entity_poly.pdbx_strand_id
1 'polypeptide(L)'
;MYMDKEFDCQFFTLLSTESIKDKDTIKLVKREKPVVITFTPLDEPGASFHPEPQESSSLDDSSSSSSSASTIILPRSPEYRSEPWPTDFVIPTFSPHVEMCLQSGNIAFESDGSLLQNPSMNSDVLEKLAEEIFHYTAYPTGLQISAVAEALVKKHPCLREPGTSFSGMYGWQQRLKYKMANYRSKIRRRDVPCPELDINSLRRRPIGEQQPAKNCKRPRRAEVNYLPPHPSGETGDSLEIKEEFRRITTIPLEHRFLSKLDLYTPKLIALMKTKGGCVGTKLRPLLSKLSQQDNRSDVTEHTVKVLVIHGAVGEDPVDASIILEGVEILSGCRNTANACVLLMGLIYALNLAYPTTLRYTFEAFQKLFLELDGIKLSPKVHTLKVRLLS
;
A
#
# COMPACT_ATOMS: atom_id res chain seq x y z
N MET A 1 -32.63 17.94 1.06
CA MET A 1 -33.22 18.50 -0.17
C MET A 1 -34.70 18.72 0.12
N TYR A 2 -35.20 19.93 -0.12
CA TYR A 2 -36.59 20.32 0.05
C TYR A 2 -37.29 20.22 -1.30
N MET A 3 -38.48 19.63 -1.35
CA MET A 3 -39.27 19.54 -2.58
C MET A 3 -40.32 20.64 -2.57
N ASP A 4 -40.19 21.60 -3.49
CA ASP A 4 -41.11 22.73 -3.58
C ASP A 4 -42.30 22.38 -4.46
N LYS A 5 -43.53 22.56 -3.93
CA LYS A 5 -44.78 22.27 -4.65
C LYS A 5 -45.18 23.39 -5.60
N GLU A 6 -44.66 24.60 -5.42
CA GLU A 6 -44.91 25.76 -6.28
C GLU A 6 -43.97 25.76 -7.50
N PHE A 7 -42.90 24.95 -7.47
CA PHE A 7 -41.93 24.77 -8.57
C PHE A 7 -41.88 23.31 -9.07
N ASP A 8 -43.03 22.83 -9.54
CA ASP A 8 -43.15 21.59 -10.34
C ASP A 8 -42.49 20.35 -9.68
N CYS A 9 -42.54 20.28 -8.34
CA CYS A 9 -41.97 19.21 -7.52
C CYS A 9 -40.45 19.01 -7.66
N GLN A 10 -39.69 20.07 -7.97
CA GLN A 10 -38.23 20.01 -8.01
C GLN A 10 -37.60 20.05 -6.61
N PHE A 11 -36.45 19.38 -6.48
CA PHE A 11 -35.69 19.30 -5.22
C PHE A 11 -34.63 20.39 -5.15
N PHE A 12 -34.67 21.20 -4.09
CA PHE A 12 -33.74 22.29 -3.84
C PHE A 12 -32.89 22.05 -2.58
N THR A 13 -31.69 22.62 -2.58
CA THR A 13 -30.82 22.66 -1.40
C THR A 13 -31.09 23.95 -0.65
N LEU A 14 -31.69 23.86 0.54
CA LEU A 14 -31.93 25.02 1.38
C LEU A 14 -30.68 25.32 2.22
N LEU A 15 -30.30 26.61 2.25
CA LEU A 15 -29.20 27.13 3.06
C LEU A 15 -29.69 27.75 4.39
N SER A 16 -31.00 27.96 4.53
CA SER A 16 -31.66 28.50 5.73
C SER A 16 -32.96 27.73 6.01
N THR A 17 -33.29 27.55 7.29
CA THR A 17 -34.46 26.80 7.78
C THR A 17 -35.71 27.67 7.97
N GLU A 18 -35.62 28.97 7.70
CA GLU A 18 -36.68 29.95 7.93
C GLU A 18 -37.80 29.91 6.88
N SER A 19 -37.53 29.36 5.69
CA SER A 19 -38.50 29.28 4.58
C SER A 19 -39.36 28.01 4.59
N ILE A 20 -39.24 27.14 5.59
CA ILE A 20 -39.95 25.86 5.65
C ILE A 20 -41.22 26.03 6.50
N LYS A 21 -42.38 25.88 5.84
CA LYS A 21 -43.72 26.07 6.45
C LYS A 21 -44.09 25.02 7.51
N ASP A 22 -43.52 23.82 7.44
CA ASP A 22 -43.91 22.68 8.28
C ASP A 22 -42.68 21.96 8.83
N LYS A 23 -42.37 22.18 10.12
CA LYS A 23 -41.11 21.76 10.75
C LYS A 23 -41.17 20.35 11.37
N ASP A 24 -42.36 19.81 11.57
CA ASP A 24 -42.56 18.55 12.32
C ASP A 24 -42.40 17.27 11.47
N THR A 25 -42.22 17.39 10.15
CA THR A 25 -42.15 16.24 9.22
C THR A 25 -40.74 16.01 8.64
N ILE A 26 -39.70 16.65 9.17
CA ILE A 26 -38.35 16.65 8.55
C ILE A 26 -37.46 15.52 9.09
N LYS A 27 -36.95 14.64 8.22
CA LYS A 27 -35.86 13.70 8.53
C LYS A 27 -34.51 14.31 8.10
N LEU A 28 -33.64 14.60 9.06
CA LEU A 28 -32.28 15.09 8.81
C LEU A 28 -31.37 13.94 8.34
N VAL A 29 -30.94 13.96 7.08
CA VAL A 29 -29.94 13.03 6.56
C VAL A 29 -28.60 13.77 6.48
N LYS A 30 -27.67 13.43 7.38
CA LYS A 30 -26.31 13.99 7.41
C LYS A 30 -25.54 13.42 6.20
N ARG A 31 -25.26 14.25 5.19
CA ARG A 31 -24.36 13.90 4.08
C ARG A 31 -23.00 14.52 4.40
N GLU A 32 -21.96 13.69 4.52
CA GLU A 32 -20.59 14.16 4.75
C GLU A 32 -20.11 15.01 3.57
N LYS A 33 -19.30 16.05 3.86
CA LYS A 33 -18.86 17.05 2.87
C LYS A 33 -17.90 16.41 1.86
N PRO A 34 -18.03 16.68 0.55
CA PRO A 34 -16.99 16.32 -0.40
C PRO A 34 -15.75 17.19 -0.16
N VAL A 35 -14.60 16.55 -0.01
CA VAL A 35 -13.29 17.21 0.09
C VAL A 35 -12.96 17.80 -1.27
N VAL A 36 -12.85 19.13 -1.35
CA VAL A 36 -12.32 19.84 -2.52
C VAL A 36 -10.86 20.14 -2.22
N ILE A 37 -9.94 19.57 -3.00
CA ILE A 37 -8.51 19.86 -2.91
C ILE A 37 -8.21 20.94 -3.97
N THR A 38 -7.97 22.17 -3.51
CA THR A 38 -7.51 23.28 -4.35
C THR A 38 -5.98 23.35 -4.27
N PHE A 39 -5.30 23.24 -5.41
CA PHE A 39 -3.85 23.44 -5.49
C PHE A 39 -3.57 24.89 -5.91
N THR A 40 -2.78 25.61 -5.11
CA THR A 40 -2.21 26.92 -5.47
C THR A 40 -0.72 26.76 -5.77
N PRO A 41 -0.17 27.41 -6.82
CA PRO A 41 1.25 27.35 -7.12
C PRO A 41 2.07 28.27 -6.21
N LEU A 42 3.29 27.83 -5.90
CA LEU A 42 4.32 28.51 -5.11
C LEU A 42 5.09 29.55 -5.94
N ASP A 43 5.20 30.78 -5.44
CA ASP A 43 6.28 31.72 -5.74
C ASP A 43 6.64 32.53 -4.47
N GLU A 44 7.92 32.53 -4.10
CA GLU A 44 8.61 33.31 -3.05
C GLU A 44 9.09 34.69 -3.62
N PRO A 45 9.78 35.60 -2.88
CA PRO A 45 9.89 35.87 -1.44
C PRO A 45 9.60 37.37 -1.09
N GLY A 46 9.33 37.71 0.18
CA GLY A 46 9.48 39.11 0.60
C GLY A 46 8.87 39.54 1.94
N ALA A 47 9.76 39.85 2.89
CA ALA A 47 9.64 40.84 3.98
C ALA A 47 8.80 40.50 5.24
N SER A 48 9.55 40.19 6.31
CA SER A 48 9.48 40.72 7.69
C SER A 48 8.11 40.91 8.37
N PHE A 49 7.92 40.31 9.55
CA PHE A 49 7.93 41.00 10.85
C PHE A 49 7.62 40.00 11.99
N HIS A 50 8.56 39.84 12.91
CA HIS A 50 8.35 39.36 14.29
C HIS A 50 7.83 40.55 15.13
N PRO A 51 7.01 40.33 16.19
CA PRO A 51 7.53 39.81 17.45
C PRO A 51 6.62 38.82 18.22
N GLU A 52 7.29 38.00 19.04
CA GLU A 52 6.84 37.17 20.18
C GLU A 52 6.32 38.02 21.38
N PRO A 53 5.96 37.45 22.55
CA PRO A 53 5.09 36.29 22.82
C PRO A 53 4.10 36.60 23.99
N GLN A 54 2.91 35.99 24.05
CA GLN A 54 2.17 35.89 25.33
C GLN A 54 1.47 34.53 25.46
N GLU A 55 1.80 33.86 26.56
CA GLU A 55 1.20 32.64 27.08
C GLU A 55 -0.27 32.85 27.43
N SER A 56 -1.14 31.96 26.98
CA SER A 56 -2.34 31.56 27.74
C SER A 56 -2.88 30.25 27.20
N SER A 57 -2.88 29.26 28.08
CA SER A 57 -3.50 27.96 27.99
C SER A 57 -5.03 28.03 27.83
N SER A 58 -5.60 27.25 26.91
CA SER A 58 -6.73 26.33 27.18
C SER A 58 -7.35 25.77 25.89
N LEU A 59 -7.24 24.44 25.75
CA LEU A 59 -8.29 23.49 25.36
C LEU A 59 -9.03 23.73 24.02
N ASP A 60 -8.45 23.17 22.97
CA ASP A 60 -9.07 22.83 21.69
C ASP A 60 -9.41 21.32 21.65
N ASP A 61 -10.67 21.01 21.95
CA ASP A 61 -11.28 19.69 21.72
C ASP A 61 -11.85 19.67 20.29
N SER A 62 -11.10 19.09 19.35
CA SER A 62 -11.59 18.69 18.03
C SER A 62 -11.50 17.17 17.93
N SER A 63 -12.60 16.53 18.32
CA SER A 63 -12.83 15.10 18.21
C SER A 63 -13.14 14.71 16.77
N SER A 64 -12.10 14.28 16.03
CA SER A 64 -12.26 13.43 14.84
C SER A 64 -12.16 11.97 15.28
N SER A 65 -13.32 11.38 15.59
CA SER A 65 -13.50 9.94 15.80
C SER A 65 -13.48 9.25 14.42
N SER A 66 -12.33 8.70 14.03
CA SER A 66 -12.23 7.66 13.01
C SER A 66 -11.63 6.42 13.65
N SER A 67 -12.40 5.34 13.58
CA SER A 67 -12.12 4.06 14.21
C SER A 67 -10.81 3.45 13.71
N SER A 68 -9.79 3.46 14.56
CA SER A 68 -8.76 2.42 14.58
C SER A 68 -8.93 1.61 15.85
N ALA A 69 -9.91 0.70 15.85
CA ALA A 69 -9.96 -0.37 16.83
C ALA A 69 -8.77 -1.32 16.58
N SER A 70 -7.58 -0.92 17.03
CA SER A 70 -6.39 -1.75 17.33
C SER A 70 -5.20 -0.89 17.81
N THR A 71 -5.40 0.19 18.57
CA THR A 71 -4.27 0.78 19.32
C THR A 71 -4.18 0.03 20.64
N ILE A 72 -3.38 -1.05 20.64
CA ILE A 72 -2.90 -1.66 21.89
C ILE A 72 -2.23 -0.54 22.67
N ILE A 73 -2.83 -0.14 23.79
CA ILE A 73 -2.17 0.70 24.78
C ILE A 73 -0.92 -0.09 25.19
N LEU A 74 0.24 0.32 24.68
CA LEU A 74 1.51 -0.27 25.07
C LEU A 74 1.62 -0.09 26.59
N PRO A 75 1.94 -1.15 27.35
CA PRO A 75 2.27 -0.96 28.76
C PRO A 75 3.41 0.05 28.84
N ARG A 76 3.23 1.04 29.73
CA ARG A 76 4.19 2.10 30.02
C ARG A 76 5.60 1.50 30.06
N SER A 77 6.51 2.10 29.27
CA SER A 77 7.92 1.70 29.23
C SER A 77 8.44 1.50 30.65
N PRO A 78 9.27 0.47 30.90
CA PRO A 78 9.75 0.16 32.24
C PRO A 78 10.37 1.42 32.86
N GLU A 79 10.05 1.66 34.14
CA GLU A 79 10.32 2.88 34.92
C GLU A 79 11.77 3.39 34.85
N TYR A 80 12.70 2.55 34.39
CA TYR A 80 14.14 2.80 34.25
C TYR A 80 14.56 3.79 33.15
N ARG A 81 13.71 4.18 32.18
CA ARG A 81 14.08 5.15 31.11
C ARG A 81 13.15 6.36 31.04
N SER A 82 12.81 6.91 32.21
CA SER A 82 11.88 8.03 32.33
C SER A 82 12.57 9.40 32.18
N GLU A 83 13.90 9.44 32.03
CA GLU A 83 14.65 10.69 32.02
C GLU A 83 14.73 11.29 30.60
N PRO A 84 14.45 12.60 30.46
CA PRO A 84 14.61 13.29 29.18
C PRO A 84 16.08 13.33 28.77
N TRP A 85 16.34 13.41 27.48
CA TRP A 85 17.70 13.56 26.97
C TRP A 85 18.33 14.85 27.50
N PRO A 86 19.54 14.81 28.08
CA PRO A 86 20.17 16.00 28.66
C PRO A 86 20.61 16.97 27.57
N THR A 87 20.48 18.27 27.83
CA THR A 87 20.94 19.33 26.93
C THR A 87 22.47 19.30 26.77
N ASP A 88 23.19 19.01 27.85
CA ASP A 88 24.63 18.76 27.87
C ASP A 88 24.89 17.34 28.40
N PHE A 89 25.41 16.47 27.54
CA PHE A 89 25.70 15.09 27.93
C PHE A 89 26.96 15.04 28.82
N VAL A 90 26.81 14.68 30.09
CA VAL A 90 27.93 14.52 31.02
C VAL A 90 28.62 13.18 30.77
N ILE A 91 29.91 13.23 30.46
CA ILE A 91 30.70 12.02 30.25
C ILE A 91 30.92 11.29 31.59
N PRO A 92 30.52 10.02 31.72
CA PRO A 92 30.68 9.23 32.93
C PRO A 92 32.14 9.08 33.34
N THR A 93 32.36 8.68 34.58
CA THR A 93 33.69 8.23 35.03
C THR A 93 34.00 6.86 34.44
N PHE A 94 35.21 6.69 33.92
CA PHE A 94 35.63 5.42 33.35
C PHE A 94 36.30 4.53 34.42
N SER A 95 36.68 3.31 34.02
CA SER A 95 37.48 2.43 34.88
C SER A 95 38.74 3.15 35.37
N PRO A 96 39.21 2.92 36.62
CA PRO A 96 40.37 3.62 37.18
C PRO A 96 41.61 3.59 36.28
N HIS A 97 41.85 2.47 35.60
CA HIS A 97 42.96 2.36 34.66
C HIS A 97 42.79 3.25 33.43
N VAL A 98 41.58 3.30 32.87
CA VAL A 98 41.26 4.11 31.70
C VAL A 98 41.34 5.60 32.05
N GLU A 99 40.81 5.99 33.20
CA GLU A 99 40.84 7.38 33.68
C GLU A 99 42.29 7.86 33.88
N MET A 100 43.16 7.06 34.49
CA MET A 100 44.58 7.41 34.64
C MET A 100 45.27 7.61 33.28
N CYS A 101 45.01 6.73 32.32
CA CYS A 101 45.59 6.85 30.98
C CYS A 101 45.03 8.06 30.22
N LEU A 102 43.74 8.38 30.38
CA LEU A 102 43.13 9.58 29.80
C LEU A 102 43.67 10.87 30.41
N GLN A 103 43.92 10.88 31.73
CA GLN A 103 44.56 12.01 32.41
C GLN A 103 45.99 12.21 31.94
N SER A 104 46.79 11.14 31.89
CA SER A 104 48.16 11.17 31.36
C SER A 104 48.20 11.61 29.90
N GLY A 105 47.27 11.10 29.08
CA GLY A 105 47.13 11.50 27.68
C GLY A 105 46.72 12.96 27.50
N ASN A 106 45.81 13.47 28.34
CA ASN A 106 45.43 14.89 28.32
C ASN A 106 46.62 15.79 28.66
N ILE A 107 47.42 15.43 29.67
CA ILE A 107 48.64 16.17 30.04
C ILE A 107 49.64 16.16 28.86
N ALA A 108 49.86 15.01 28.24
CA ALA A 108 50.76 14.89 27.07
C ALA A 108 50.24 15.63 25.83
N PHE A 109 48.91 15.76 25.70
CA PHE A 109 48.29 16.55 24.64
C PHE A 109 48.48 18.05 24.88
N GLU A 110 48.37 18.51 26.13
CA GLU A 110 48.64 19.89 26.51
C GLU A 110 50.12 20.26 26.36
N SER A 111 51.06 19.34 26.60
CA SER A 111 52.50 19.59 26.45
C SER A 111 52.97 19.54 25.01
N ASP A 112 52.67 18.46 24.28
CA ASP A 112 53.31 18.13 22.99
C ASP A 112 52.29 17.93 21.85
N GLY A 113 50.99 18.08 22.11
CA GLY A 113 49.93 17.78 21.14
C GLY A 113 49.79 16.29 20.82
N SER A 114 50.38 15.42 21.65
CA SER A 114 50.41 13.98 21.42
C SER A 114 49.02 13.33 21.60
N LEU A 115 48.63 12.46 20.67
CA LEU A 115 47.33 11.80 20.64
C LEU A 115 47.42 10.40 21.23
N LEU A 116 46.44 10.02 22.07
CA LEU A 116 46.41 8.72 22.72
C LEU A 116 45.71 7.69 21.82
N GLN A 117 46.47 6.74 21.26
CA GLN A 117 45.92 5.66 20.43
C GLN A 117 46.04 4.30 21.13
N ASN A 118 45.06 3.99 21.98
CA ASN A 118 44.96 2.67 22.61
C ASN A 118 43.61 1.98 22.32
N PRO A 119 43.56 0.98 21.41
CA PRO A 119 42.32 0.32 21.01
C PRO A 119 41.56 -0.41 22.11
N SER A 120 42.25 -0.98 23.12
CA SER A 120 41.59 -1.69 24.22
C SER A 120 40.81 -0.73 25.11
N MET A 121 41.43 0.39 25.48
CA MET A 121 40.79 1.45 26.25
C MET A 121 39.57 2.03 25.51
N ASN A 122 39.66 2.20 24.19
CA ASN A 122 38.54 2.70 23.39
C ASN A 122 37.31 1.79 23.53
N SER A 123 37.48 0.47 23.59
CA SER A 123 36.36 -0.47 23.78
C SER A 123 35.65 -0.28 25.12
N ASP A 124 36.43 -0.02 26.18
CA ASP A 124 35.92 0.18 27.54
C ASP A 124 35.18 1.51 27.67
N VAL A 125 35.75 2.59 27.13
CA VAL A 125 35.10 3.91 27.02
C VAL A 125 33.76 3.77 26.29
N LEU A 126 33.74 3.06 25.15
CA LEU A 126 32.53 2.84 24.37
C LEU A 126 31.49 1.99 25.11
N GLU A 127 31.90 0.99 25.90
CA GLU A 127 30.96 0.20 26.71
C GLU A 127 30.29 1.07 27.77
N LYS A 128 31.07 1.86 28.52
CA LYS A 128 30.52 2.74 29.56
C LYS A 128 29.62 3.82 28.97
N LEU A 129 30.00 4.43 27.84
CA LEU A 129 29.14 5.39 27.14
C LEU A 129 27.86 4.73 26.62
N ALA A 130 27.92 3.50 26.13
CA ALA A 130 26.72 2.80 25.66
C ALA A 130 25.75 2.48 26.81
N GLU A 131 26.25 2.16 28.00
CA GLU A 131 25.44 2.01 29.21
C GLU A 131 24.70 3.30 29.56
N GLU A 132 25.41 4.43 29.64
CA GLU A 132 24.80 5.73 29.97
C GLU A 132 23.82 6.21 28.90
N ILE A 133 24.14 6.07 27.61
CA ILE A 133 23.21 6.42 26.53
C ILE A 133 21.93 5.58 26.62
N PHE A 134 22.08 4.30 26.97
CA PHE A 134 20.96 3.36 27.09
C PHE A 134 20.05 3.63 28.29
N HIS A 135 20.51 4.38 29.31
CA HIS A 135 19.65 4.90 30.37
C HIS A 135 18.59 5.88 29.81
N TYR A 136 18.97 6.72 28.84
CA TYR A 136 18.04 7.66 28.22
C TYR A 136 17.25 7.02 27.06
N THR A 137 17.94 6.43 26.07
CA THR A 137 17.29 5.91 24.86
C THR A 137 17.94 4.63 24.33
N ALA A 138 17.13 3.67 23.92
CA ALA A 138 17.64 2.46 23.27
C ALA A 138 18.11 2.72 21.81
N TYR A 139 17.48 3.68 21.13
CA TYR A 139 17.71 4.03 19.73
C TYR A 139 18.11 5.51 19.59
N PRO A 140 19.37 5.87 19.94
CA PRO A 140 19.82 7.25 19.84
C PRO A 140 19.86 7.71 18.38
N THR A 141 19.46 8.97 18.16
CA THR A 141 19.51 9.64 16.85
C THR A 141 20.95 10.02 16.48
N GLY A 142 21.18 10.34 15.21
CA GLY A 142 22.50 10.80 14.75
C GLY A 142 22.99 12.05 15.49
N LEU A 143 22.08 13.00 15.75
CA LEU A 143 22.37 14.22 16.50
C LEU A 143 22.80 13.93 17.95
N GLN A 144 22.10 13.01 18.62
CA GLN A 144 22.45 12.57 19.98
C GLN A 144 23.83 11.90 20.02
N ILE A 145 24.14 11.04 19.04
CA ILE A 145 25.45 10.41 18.93
C ILE A 145 26.55 11.46 18.70
N SER A 146 26.29 12.46 17.86
CA SER A 146 27.21 13.58 17.62
C SER A 146 27.48 14.39 18.89
N ALA A 147 26.44 14.73 19.66
CA ALA A 147 26.57 15.47 20.92
C ALA A 147 27.42 14.70 21.96
N VAL A 148 27.23 13.38 22.08
CA VAL A 148 28.05 12.57 23.00
C VAL A 148 29.51 12.53 22.55
N ALA A 149 29.76 12.39 21.24
CA ALA A 149 31.12 12.40 20.71
C ALA A 149 31.81 13.76 20.92
N GLU A 150 31.08 14.86 20.77
CA GLU A 150 31.57 16.20 21.06
C GLU A 150 31.91 16.38 22.53
N ALA A 151 31.01 15.98 23.44
CA ALA A 151 31.26 16.02 24.88
C ALA A 151 32.48 15.17 25.30
N LEU A 152 32.68 14.02 24.65
CA LEU A 152 33.83 13.13 24.91
C LEU A 152 35.15 13.81 24.53
N VAL A 153 35.24 14.38 23.33
CA VAL A 153 36.44 15.07 22.85
C VAL A 153 36.69 16.37 23.61
N LYS A 154 35.63 17.08 24.01
CA LYS A 154 35.74 18.28 24.85
C LYS A 154 36.34 17.97 26.23
N LYS A 155 35.97 16.84 26.84
CA LYS A 155 36.54 16.39 28.13
C LYS A 155 37.93 15.76 27.98
N HIS A 156 38.17 15.04 26.90
CA HIS A 156 39.45 14.37 26.62
C HIS A 156 39.97 14.72 25.22
N PRO A 157 40.67 15.86 25.08
CA PRO A 157 41.25 16.28 23.80
C PRO A 157 42.25 15.26 23.23
N CYS A 158 42.89 14.45 24.09
CA CYS A 158 43.84 13.41 23.69
C CYS A 158 43.22 12.29 22.83
N LEU A 159 41.89 12.14 22.83
CA LEU A 159 41.18 11.13 22.05
C LEU A 159 40.85 11.57 20.62
N ARG A 160 41.26 12.78 20.21
CA ARG A 160 40.98 13.29 18.86
C ARG A 160 41.69 12.43 17.82
N GLU A 161 40.97 12.01 16.76
CA GLU A 161 41.60 11.21 15.71
C GLU A 161 42.31 12.10 14.67
N PRO A 162 43.59 11.82 14.34
CA PRO A 162 44.27 12.55 13.30
C PRO A 162 43.77 12.08 11.92
N GLY A 163 43.21 13.00 11.13
CA GLY A 163 42.94 12.78 9.71
C GLY A 163 41.48 12.49 9.29
N THR A 164 40.51 12.49 10.20
CA THR A 164 39.09 12.28 9.84
C THR A 164 38.24 13.53 10.14
N SER A 165 38.22 14.46 9.15
CA SER A 165 37.47 15.72 9.15
C SER A 165 38.00 16.82 10.09
N PHE A 166 37.63 18.08 9.81
CA PHE A 166 38.04 19.32 10.52
C PHE A 166 37.88 19.25 12.06
N SER A 167 37.00 18.40 12.57
CA SER A 167 36.70 18.27 14.00
C SER A 167 37.37 17.06 14.71
N GLY A 168 37.74 15.98 14.00
CA GLY A 168 38.36 14.79 14.62
C GLY A 168 37.41 13.94 15.50
N MET A 169 36.10 14.22 15.48
CA MET A 169 35.06 13.50 16.24
C MET A 169 34.32 12.41 15.45
N TYR A 170 34.45 12.39 14.11
CA TYR A 170 33.65 11.53 13.24
C TYR A 170 33.88 10.04 13.49
N GLY A 171 35.13 9.62 13.73
CA GLY A 171 35.43 8.22 14.05
C GLY A 171 34.73 7.73 15.32
N TRP A 172 34.69 8.58 16.36
CA TRP A 172 33.96 8.29 17.59
C TRP A 172 32.45 8.18 17.37
N GLN A 173 31.86 9.03 16.54
CA GLN A 173 30.44 8.93 16.17
C GLN A 173 30.11 7.56 15.53
N GLN A 174 30.95 7.11 14.58
CA GLN A 174 30.76 5.80 13.94
C GLN A 174 30.92 4.65 14.94
N ARG A 175 31.97 4.69 15.78
CA ARG A 175 32.19 3.68 16.83
C ARG A 175 31.02 3.60 17.79
N LEU A 176 30.48 4.73 18.24
CA LEU A 176 29.29 4.79 19.11
C LEU A 176 28.06 4.20 18.43
N LYS A 177 27.81 4.54 17.16
CA LYS A 177 26.69 4.01 16.37
C LYS A 177 26.74 2.48 16.29
N TYR A 178 27.91 1.91 15.96
CA TYR A 178 28.10 0.46 15.93
C TYR A 178 28.01 -0.16 17.32
N LYS A 179 28.59 0.48 18.33
CA LYS A 179 28.53 0.02 19.73
C LYS A 179 27.10 -0.06 20.22
N MET A 180 26.26 0.95 19.95
CA MET A 180 24.85 0.95 20.34
C MET A 180 24.06 -0.18 19.66
N ALA A 181 24.36 -0.50 18.40
CA ALA A 181 23.75 -1.65 17.73
C ALA A 181 24.13 -3.00 18.39
N ASN A 182 25.40 -3.13 18.78
CA ASN A 182 25.88 -4.30 19.52
C ASN A 182 25.32 -4.36 20.94
N TYR A 183 25.22 -3.22 21.63
CA TYR A 183 24.70 -3.11 22.99
C TYR A 183 23.22 -3.48 23.05
N ARG A 184 22.38 -2.98 22.12
CA ARG A 184 20.98 -3.45 21.98
C ARG A 184 20.89 -4.96 21.76
N SER A 185 21.82 -5.53 21.01
CA SER A 185 21.86 -6.99 20.79
C SER A 185 22.31 -7.76 22.03
N LYS A 186 23.18 -7.18 22.85
CA LYS A 186 23.64 -7.71 24.15
C LYS A 186 22.50 -7.71 25.18
N ILE A 187 21.75 -6.60 25.29
CA ILE A 187 20.61 -6.50 26.21
C ILE A 187 19.51 -7.51 25.86
N ARG A 188 19.20 -7.69 24.57
CA ARG A 188 18.25 -8.73 24.10
C ARG A 188 18.64 -10.17 24.47
N ARG A 189 19.94 -10.45 24.72
CA ARG A 189 20.40 -11.79 25.13
C ARG A 189 20.34 -12.01 26.63
N ARG A 190 20.30 -10.96 27.44
CA ARG A 190 20.32 -11.02 28.90
C ARG A 190 18.92 -11.14 29.53
N ASP A 191 17.88 -11.30 28.71
CA ASP A 191 16.48 -11.47 29.12
C ASP A 191 15.94 -10.35 30.03
N VAL A 192 16.50 -9.14 29.89
CA VAL A 192 16.01 -7.94 30.59
C VAL A 192 14.77 -7.44 29.85
N PRO A 193 13.60 -7.31 30.51
CA PRO A 193 12.37 -6.84 29.88
C PRO A 193 12.57 -5.44 29.26
N CYS A 194 12.58 -5.36 27.94
CA CYS A 194 12.76 -4.11 27.20
C CYS A 194 11.77 -4.06 26.04
N PRO A 195 10.50 -3.65 26.28
CA PRO A 195 9.43 -3.69 25.29
C PRO A 195 9.81 -3.05 23.95
N GLU A 196 10.53 -1.93 23.98
CA GLU A 196 11.04 -1.20 22.80
C GLU A 196 11.97 -2.02 21.89
N LEU A 197 12.77 -2.92 22.47
CA LEU A 197 13.67 -3.81 21.73
C LEU A 197 12.96 -5.06 21.21
N ASP A 198 11.78 -5.37 21.75
CA ASP A 198 11.01 -6.57 21.47
C ASP A 198 9.92 -6.38 20.39
N ILE A 199 9.53 -5.14 20.08
CA ILE A 199 8.50 -4.81 19.06
C ILE A 199 8.79 -5.49 17.71
N ASN A 200 10.08 -5.61 17.34
CA ASN A 200 10.52 -6.26 16.09
C ASN A 200 11.03 -7.69 16.27
N SER A 201 11.14 -8.17 17.51
CA SER A 201 11.54 -9.55 17.81
C SER A 201 10.32 -10.49 17.79
N LEU A 202 9.15 -9.97 18.19
CA LEU A 202 7.88 -10.69 18.31
C LEU A 202 7.30 -11.16 16.97
N ARG A 203 7.58 -10.49 15.85
CA ARG A 203 7.08 -10.91 14.52
C ARG A 203 7.66 -12.24 14.02
N ARG A 204 8.61 -12.84 14.75
CA ARG A 204 9.27 -14.11 14.43
C ARG A 204 9.31 -15.10 15.60
N ARG A 205 8.43 -14.94 16.60
CA ARG A 205 8.36 -15.86 17.74
C ARG A 205 6.91 -16.24 18.05
N PRO A 206 6.45 -17.44 17.69
CA PRO A 206 5.28 -18.01 18.33
C PRO A 206 5.57 -18.22 19.83
N ILE A 207 4.56 -18.06 20.68
CA ILE A 207 4.63 -18.45 22.10
C ILE A 207 5.07 -19.93 22.16
N GLY A 208 6.23 -20.21 22.76
CA GLY A 208 6.71 -21.56 23.04
C GLY A 208 7.98 -22.03 22.30
N GLU A 209 8.42 -21.38 21.23
CA GLU A 209 9.60 -21.82 20.46
C GLU A 209 10.81 -20.89 20.65
N GLN A 210 11.81 -21.35 21.41
CA GLN A 210 13.07 -20.62 21.64
C GLN A 210 14.12 -20.79 20.53
N GLN A 211 13.78 -21.37 19.37
CA GLN A 211 14.75 -21.56 18.28
C GLN A 211 14.43 -20.65 17.09
N PRO A 212 15.44 -19.93 16.53
CA PRO A 212 15.25 -19.17 15.31
C PRO A 212 14.80 -20.12 14.20
N ALA A 213 13.97 -19.64 13.26
CA ALA A 213 13.55 -20.41 12.09
C ALA A 213 14.79 -20.97 11.35
N LYS A 214 15.14 -22.21 11.68
CA LYS A 214 16.17 -22.96 10.98
C LYS A 214 15.61 -23.15 9.59
N ASN A 215 16.29 -22.62 8.57
CA ASN A 215 16.06 -22.86 7.13
C ASN A 215 15.38 -21.76 6.30
N CYS A 216 15.09 -20.57 6.85
CA CYS A 216 14.78 -19.44 5.98
C CYS A 216 16.10 -18.84 5.46
N LYS A 217 16.58 -19.28 4.29
CA LYS A 217 17.67 -18.56 3.59
C LYS A 217 17.23 -17.10 3.43
N ARG A 218 18.04 -16.16 3.90
CA ARG A 218 17.80 -14.74 3.64
C ARG A 218 17.86 -14.52 2.12
N PRO A 219 16.91 -13.80 1.52
CA PRO A 219 16.96 -13.48 0.10
C PRO A 219 18.27 -12.75 -0.20
N ARG A 220 18.90 -13.08 -1.32
CA ARG A 220 20.14 -12.40 -1.75
C ARG A 220 19.80 -10.94 -2.06
N ARG A 221 20.75 -10.03 -1.84
CA ARG A 221 20.53 -8.57 -1.96
C ARG A 221 19.97 -8.12 -3.33
N ALA A 222 20.17 -8.92 -4.38
CA ALA A 222 19.63 -8.71 -5.72
C ALA A 222 18.18 -9.22 -5.91
N GLU A 223 17.70 -10.12 -5.04
CA GLU A 223 16.33 -10.67 -5.05
C GLU A 223 15.34 -9.73 -4.35
N VAL A 224 15.82 -8.74 -3.59
CA VAL A 224 14.98 -7.79 -2.83
C VAL A 224 14.16 -6.88 -3.76
N ASN A 225 14.63 -6.67 -5.01
CA ASN A 225 13.98 -5.84 -6.02
C ASN A 225 13.60 -6.60 -7.29
N TYR A 226 13.69 -7.94 -7.29
CA TYR A 226 13.34 -8.71 -8.48
C TYR A 226 11.82 -8.89 -8.53
N LEU A 227 11.16 -8.02 -9.30
CA LEU A 227 9.80 -8.25 -9.79
C LEU A 227 9.95 -8.97 -11.14
N PRO A 228 9.54 -10.25 -11.26
CA PRO A 228 9.46 -10.89 -12.55
C PRO A 228 8.62 -10.01 -13.48
N PRO A 229 9.05 -9.76 -14.74
CA PRO A 229 8.22 -9.03 -15.68
C PRO A 229 6.89 -9.78 -15.85
N HIS A 230 5.80 -9.04 -15.95
CA HIS A 230 4.50 -9.61 -16.25
C HIS A 230 4.59 -10.44 -17.54
N PRO A 231 3.90 -11.59 -17.60
CA PRO A 231 3.94 -12.43 -18.79
C PRO A 231 3.45 -11.62 -20.01
N SER A 232 4.01 -11.95 -21.17
CA SER A 232 3.87 -11.14 -22.39
C SER A 232 2.41 -10.77 -22.66
N GLY A 233 2.12 -9.47 -22.61
CA GLY A 233 0.84 -8.80 -22.88
C GLY A 233 -0.27 -8.99 -21.84
N GLU A 234 0.11 -9.15 -20.57
CA GLU A 234 -0.73 -8.76 -19.44
C GLU A 234 -0.38 -7.33 -18.99
N THR A 235 -1.38 -6.50 -18.76
CA THR A 235 -1.24 -5.19 -18.12
C THR A 235 -1.44 -5.30 -16.61
N GLY A 236 -0.92 -4.35 -15.83
CA GLY A 236 -1.12 -4.31 -14.37
C GLY A 236 -2.61 -4.37 -14.00
N ASP A 237 -3.44 -3.58 -14.69
CA ASP A 237 -4.90 -3.56 -14.49
C ASP A 237 -5.54 -4.93 -14.78
N SER A 238 -5.13 -5.59 -15.86
CA SER A 238 -5.66 -6.92 -16.20
C SER A 238 -5.35 -7.97 -15.12
N LEU A 239 -4.19 -7.86 -14.47
CA LEU A 239 -3.77 -8.75 -13.38
C LEU A 239 -4.53 -8.46 -12.09
N GLU A 240 -4.70 -7.18 -11.75
CA GLU A 240 -5.48 -6.77 -10.58
C GLU A 240 -6.93 -7.26 -10.69
N ILE A 241 -7.55 -7.13 -11.87
CA ILE A 241 -8.90 -7.64 -12.15
C ILE A 241 -8.97 -9.17 -11.94
N LYS A 242 -7.99 -9.93 -12.46
CA LYS A 242 -7.95 -11.40 -12.32
C LYS A 242 -7.79 -11.82 -10.86
N GLU A 243 -6.96 -11.10 -10.09
CA GLU A 243 -6.71 -11.38 -8.69
C GLU A 243 -7.88 -11.00 -7.78
N GLU A 244 -8.53 -9.87 -8.01
CA GLU A 244 -9.76 -9.50 -7.27
C GLU A 244 -10.90 -10.48 -7.54
N PHE A 245 -11.10 -10.89 -8.80
CA PHE A 245 -12.06 -11.95 -9.12
C PHE A 245 -11.72 -13.26 -8.38
N ARG A 246 -10.44 -13.66 -8.36
CA ARG A 246 -9.99 -14.86 -7.65
C ARG A 246 -10.21 -14.73 -6.14
N ARG A 247 -10.03 -13.54 -5.56
CA ARG A 247 -10.30 -13.29 -4.15
C ARG A 247 -11.78 -13.44 -3.82
N ILE A 248 -12.68 -12.93 -4.66
CA ILE A 248 -14.13 -12.96 -4.45
C ILE A 248 -14.70 -14.36 -4.66
N THR A 249 -14.28 -15.04 -5.72
CA THR A 249 -14.91 -16.29 -6.18
C THR A 249 -14.11 -17.55 -5.85
N THR A 250 -12.83 -17.41 -5.47
CA THR A 250 -11.84 -18.50 -5.34
C THR A 250 -11.47 -19.22 -6.64
N ILE A 251 -11.97 -18.74 -7.79
CA ILE A 251 -11.80 -19.38 -9.10
C ILE A 251 -10.76 -18.61 -9.93
N PRO A 252 -9.83 -19.30 -10.62
CA PRO A 252 -8.91 -18.65 -11.57
C PRO A 252 -9.67 -18.25 -12.84
N LEU A 253 -10.01 -16.96 -12.95
CA LEU A 253 -10.88 -16.37 -13.97
C LEU A 253 -10.57 -16.81 -15.41
N GLU A 254 -9.38 -16.45 -15.89
CA GLU A 254 -8.97 -16.63 -17.28
C GLU A 254 -8.88 -18.11 -17.66
N HIS A 255 -8.12 -18.89 -16.89
CA HIS A 255 -7.94 -20.31 -17.16
C HIS A 255 -9.28 -21.05 -17.22
N ARG A 256 -10.20 -20.77 -16.28
CA ARG A 256 -11.51 -21.45 -16.23
C ARG A 256 -12.40 -21.05 -17.38
N PHE A 257 -12.51 -19.75 -17.63
CA PHE A 257 -13.35 -19.24 -18.71
C PHE A 257 -12.87 -19.71 -20.08
N LEU A 258 -11.58 -19.54 -20.39
CA LEU A 258 -11.01 -19.93 -21.69
C LEU A 258 -11.05 -21.44 -21.90
N SER A 259 -10.75 -22.24 -20.87
CA SER A 259 -10.86 -23.71 -20.97
C SER A 259 -12.28 -24.17 -21.31
N LYS A 260 -13.31 -23.55 -20.72
CA LYS A 260 -14.70 -23.87 -21.05
C LYS A 260 -15.13 -23.31 -22.40
N LEU A 261 -14.62 -22.13 -22.77
CA LEU A 261 -14.84 -21.55 -24.09
C LEU A 261 -14.32 -22.50 -25.17
N ASP A 262 -13.08 -22.97 -25.06
CA ASP A 262 -12.48 -23.88 -26.04
C ASP A 262 -13.25 -25.20 -26.13
N LEU A 263 -13.69 -25.74 -24.97
CA LEU A 263 -14.51 -26.95 -24.91
C LEU A 263 -15.86 -26.80 -25.65
N TYR A 264 -16.53 -25.66 -25.50
CA TYR A 264 -17.87 -25.44 -26.08
C TYR A 264 -17.83 -24.84 -27.49
N THR A 265 -16.74 -24.18 -27.89
CA THR A 265 -16.56 -23.52 -29.19
C THR A 265 -16.95 -24.39 -30.39
N PRO A 266 -16.46 -25.63 -30.57
CA PRO A 266 -16.79 -26.43 -31.75
C PRO A 266 -18.29 -26.74 -31.82
N LYS A 267 -18.92 -27.04 -30.68
CA LYS A 267 -20.36 -27.34 -30.60
C LYS A 267 -21.23 -26.11 -30.76
N LEU A 268 -20.79 -24.95 -30.25
CA LEU A 268 -21.43 -23.66 -30.51
C LEU A 268 -21.42 -23.34 -32.00
N ILE A 269 -20.26 -23.48 -32.66
CA ILE A 269 -20.13 -23.26 -34.10
C ILE A 269 -21.04 -24.22 -34.89
N ALA A 270 -21.05 -25.52 -34.54
CA ALA A 270 -21.92 -26.49 -35.17
C ALA A 270 -23.40 -26.13 -35.00
N LEU A 271 -23.83 -25.83 -33.77
CA LEU A 271 -25.21 -25.45 -33.48
C LEU A 271 -25.63 -24.18 -34.22
N MET A 272 -24.73 -23.20 -34.33
CA MET A 272 -24.95 -21.97 -35.10
C MET A 272 -25.11 -22.25 -36.60
N LYS A 273 -24.33 -23.19 -37.16
CA LYS A 273 -24.44 -23.61 -38.57
C LYS A 273 -25.73 -24.40 -38.86
N THR A 274 -26.21 -25.21 -37.90
CA THR A 274 -27.42 -26.05 -38.06
C THR A 274 -28.73 -25.29 -37.87
N LYS A 275 -28.72 -24.10 -37.26
CA LYS A 275 -29.96 -23.31 -37.08
C LYS A 275 -30.49 -22.81 -38.43
N GLY A 276 -31.61 -23.37 -38.89
CA GLY A 276 -32.39 -22.91 -40.03
C GLY A 276 -33.46 -21.86 -39.68
N GLY A 277 -34.26 -21.44 -40.68
CA GLY A 277 -35.37 -20.48 -40.52
C GLY A 277 -34.93 -19.00 -40.45
N CYS A 278 -35.83 -18.09 -40.04
CA CYS A 278 -35.56 -16.64 -39.99
C CYS A 278 -34.32 -16.28 -39.13
N VAL A 279 -34.08 -17.03 -38.05
CA VAL A 279 -32.88 -16.85 -37.21
C VAL A 279 -31.62 -17.30 -37.94
N GLY A 280 -31.66 -18.44 -38.63
CA GLY A 280 -30.54 -18.94 -39.45
C GLY A 280 -30.21 -18.04 -40.63
N THR A 281 -31.21 -17.40 -41.24
CA THR A 281 -31.03 -16.45 -42.34
C THR A 281 -30.46 -15.11 -41.85
N LYS A 282 -30.76 -14.67 -40.62
CA LYS A 282 -30.09 -13.52 -39.98
C LYS A 282 -28.69 -13.85 -39.46
N LEU A 283 -28.46 -15.08 -39.00
CA LEU A 283 -27.20 -15.51 -38.40
C LEU A 283 -26.14 -15.86 -39.45
N ARG A 284 -26.50 -16.46 -40.59
CA ARG A 284 -25.58 -16.79 -41.69
C ARG A 284 -24.72 -15.61 -42.18
N PRO A 285 -25.29 -14.43 -42.49
CA PRO A 285 -24.50 -13.27 -42.88
C PRO A 285 -23.63 -12.73 -41.74
N LEU A 286 -24.01 -12.91 -40.47
CA LEU A 286 -23.17 -12.53 -39.31
C LEU A 286 -22.01 -13.50 -39.10
N LEU A 287 -22.23 -14.81 -39.29
CA LEU A 287 -21.19 -15.83 -39.22
C LEU A 287 -20.18 -15.71 -40.37
N SER A 288 -20.62 -15.33 -41.58
CA SER A 288 -19.71 -15.00 -42.69
C SER A 288 -18.98 -13.68 -42.47
N LYS A 289 -19.58 -12.75 -41.71
CA LYS A 289 -18.99 -11.47 -41.30
C LYS A 289 -18.15 -11.53 -40.03
N LEU A 290 -18.01 -12.68 -39.37
CA LEU A 290 -16.97 -12.90 -38.35
C LEU A 290 -15.54 -12.87 -38.95
N SER A 291 -15.43 -12.76 -40.28
CA SER A 291 -14.20 -12.44 -41.00
C SER A 291 -14.10 -10.96 -41.41
N GLN A 292 -15.17 -10.18 -41.34
CA GLN A 292 -15.23 -8.78 -41.75
C GLN A 292 -16.56 -8.17 -41.28
N GLN A 293 -16.50 -7.24 -40.31
CA GLN A 293 -17.23 -5.97 -40.30
C GLN A 293 -17.71 -5.53 -38.89
N ASP A 294 -17.19 -4.37 -38.49
CA ASP A 294 -17.75 -3.40 -37.55
C ASP A 294 -19.17 -2.97 -37.92
N ASN A 295 -20.03 -2.81 -36.92
CA ASN A 295 -21.19 -1.92 -37.04
C ASN A 295 -21.24 -0.97 -35.85
N ARG A 296 -20.76 0.25 -36.15
CA ARG A 296 -21.08 1.52 -35.47
C ARG A 296 -22.57 1.55 -35.12
N SER A 297 -22.88 1.42 -33.84
CA SER A 297 -24.22 1.67 -33.29
C SER A 297 -24.09 2.61 -32.09
N ASP A 298 -24.84 3.70 -32.21
CA ASP A 298 -25.12 4.81 -31.31
C ASP A 298 -24.50 4.78 -29.90
N VAL A 299 -23.86 5.88 -29.55
CA VAL A 299 -23.08 6.07 -28.31
C VAL A 299 -23.95 6.19 -27.06
N THR A 300 -25.28 6.22 -27.13
CA THR A 300 -26.08 6.79 -26.03
C THR A 300 -27.00 5.85 -25.26
N GLU A 301 -26.89 4.52 -25.36
CA GLU A 301 -27.87 3.66 -24.67
C GLU A 301 -27.37 2.35 -24.01
N HIS A 302 -26.06 2.09 -23.94
CA HIS A 302 -25.55 0.84 -23.36
C HIS A 302 -24.50 1.08 -22.27
N THR A 303 -24.76 0.54 -21.08
CA THR A 303 -23.93 0.68 -19.86
C THR A 303 -22.59 -0.05 -19.94
N VAL A 304 -22.48 -1.12 -20.74
CA VAL A 304 -21.29 -1.97 -20.91
C VAL A 304 -21.13 -2.34 -22.39
N LYS A 305 -19.97 -2.07 -22.99
CA LYS A 305 -19.65 -2.42 -24.39
C LYS A 305 -18.22 -2.97 -24.51
N VAL A 306 -18.04 -3.98 -25.37
CA VAL A 306 -16.71 -4.44 -25.82
C VAL A 306 -16.51 -3.92 -27.24
N LEU A 307 -15.51 -3.06 -27.44
CA LEU A 307 -15.08 -2.55 -28.73
C LEU A 307 -14.00 -3.47 -29.30
N VAL A 308 -14.09 -3.79 -30.58
CA VAL A 308 -13.10 -4.61 -31.29
C VAL A 308 -12.35 -3.71 -32.25
N ILE A 309 -11.02 -3.69 -32.15
CA ILE A 309 -10.14 -2.86 -32.96
C ILE A 309 -9.57 -3.73 -34.07
N HIS A 310 -9.88 -3.38 -35.31
CA HIS A 310 -9.36 -4.05 -36.51
C HIS A 310 -8.15 -3.29 -37.08
N GLY A 311 -7.22 -4.03 -37.69
CA GLY A 311 -6.13 -3.47 -38.48
C GLY A 311 -6.60 -2.92 -39.83
N ALA A 312 -5.69 -2.85 -40.80
CA ALA A 312 -6.06 -2.40 -42.16
C ALA A 312 -7.11 -3.34 -42.79
N VAL A 313 -7.85 -2.83 -43.78
CA VAL A 313 -8.99 -3.51 -44.42
C VAL A 313 -8.62 -4.95 -44.82
N GLY A 314 -9.14 -5.94 -44.09
CA GLY A 314 -8.95 -7.36 -44.36
C GLY A 314 -8.06 -8.12 -43.37
N GLU A 315 -7.51 -7.48 -42.33
CA GLU A 315 -6.75 -8.15 -41.27
C GLU A 315 -7.63 -8.62 -40.09
N ASP A 316 -7.16 -9.68 -39.41
CA ASP A 316 -7.76 -10.18 -38.17
C ASP A 316 -7.78 -9.08 -37.10
N PRO A 317 -8.80 -9.07 -36.20
CA PRO A 317 -8.89 -8.08 -35.13
C PRO A 317 -7.63 -8.08 -34.28
N VAL A 318 -7.01 -6.91 -34.15
CA VAL A 318 -5.70 -6.72 -33.51
C VAL A 318 -5.84 -6.57 -32.00
N ASP A 319 -6.96 -5.97 -31.55
CA ASP A 319 -7.16 -5.67 -30.13
C ASP A 319 -8.65 -5.51 -29.76
N ALA A 320 -8.96 -5.46 -28.47
CA ALA A 320 -10.29 -5.15 -27.96
C ALA A 320 -10.19 -4.21 -26.73
N SER A 321 -11.21 -3.37 -26.53
CA SER A 321 -11.33 -2.52 -25.36
C SER A 321 -12.71 -2.60 -24.71
N ILE A 322 -12.77 -2.30 -23.41
CA ILE A 322 -13.99 -2.36 -22.60
C ILE A 322 -14.40 -0.94 -22.24
N ILE A 323 -15.63 -0.58 -22.58
CA ILE A 323 -16.23 0.72 -22.32
C ILE A 323 -17.38 0.53 -21.32
N LEU A 324 -17.34 1.29 -20.22
CA LEU A 324 -18.42 1.37 -19.24
C LEU A 324 -18.98 2.79 -19.23
N GLU A 325 -20.30 2.93 -19.37
CA GLU A 325 -20.99 4.23 -19.35
C GLU A 325 -20.43 5.28 -20.33
N GLY A 326 -19.88 4.83 -21.46
CA GLY A 326 -19.27 5.70 -22.47
C GLY A 326 -17.80 6.06 -22.21
N VAL A 327 -17.21 5.58 -21.12
CA VAL A 327 -15.79 5.76 -20.78
C VAL A 327 -15.01 4.47 -21.05
N GLU A 328 -13.88 4.57 -21.75
CA GLU A 328 -12.95 3.45 -21.95
C GLU A 328 -12.23 3.15 -20.63
N ILE A 329 -12.48 1.96 -20.07
CA ILE A 329 -11.93 1.53 -18.77
C ILE A 329 -10.73 0.61 -18.95
N LEU A 330 -10.70 -0.16 -20.03
CA LEU A 330 -9.61 -1.10 -20.30
C LEU A 330 -9.33 -1.21 -21.79
N SER A 331 -8.16 -0.75 -22.23
CA SER A 331 -7.63 -0.95 -23.59
C SER A 331 -6.65 -2.12 -23.62
N GLY A 332 -6.34 -2.68 -24.80
CA GLY A 332 -5.29 -3.70 -24.89
C GLY A 332 -5.72 -5.11 -24.50
N CYS A 333 -7.01 -5.47 -24.63
CA CYS A 333 -7.50 -6.80 -24.26
C CYS A 333 -7.04 -7.91 -25.22
N ARG A 334 -6.35 -7.57 -26.31
CA ARG A 334 -5.76 -8.45 -27.36
C ARG A 334 -6.78 -9.13 -28.25
N ASN A 335 -7.82 -9.71 -27.67
CA ASN A 335 -8.89 -10.36 -28.40
C ASN A 335 -10.22 -10.27 -27.65
N THR A 336 -11.30 -10.60 -28.36
CA THR A 336 -12.67 -10.54 -27.84
C THR A 336 -12.93 -11.53 -26.71
N ALA A 337 -12.25 -12.69 -26.70
CA ALA A 337 -12.38 -13.68 -25.64
C ALA A 337 -11.82 -13.15 -24.32
N ASN A 338 -10.61 -12.58 -24.35
CA ASN A 338 -9.97 -11.94 -23.21
C ASN A 338 -10.73 -10.69 -22.75
N ALA A 339 -11.28 -9.90 -23.67
CA ALA A 339 -12.18 -8.80 -23.28
C ALA A 339 -13.42 -9.31 -22.53
N CYS A 340 -14.03 -10.43 -22.96
CA CYS A 340 -15.14 -11.06 -22.22
C CYS A 340 -14.70 -11.58 -20.84
N VAL A 341 -13.51 -12.17 -20.74
CA VAL A 341 -12.92 -12.63 -19.47
C VAL A 341 -12.73 -11.46 -18.51
N LEU A 342 -12.06 -10.40 -18.96
CA LEU A 342 -11.77 -9.21 -18.16
C LEU A 342 -13.05 -8.46 -17.81
N LEU A 343 -14.05 -8.45 -18.70
CA LEU A 343 -15.36 -7.91 -18.39
C LEU A 343 -16.06 -8.68 -17.25
N MET A 344 -16.00 -10.02 -17.27
CA MET A 344 -16.50 -10.82 -16.14
C MET A 344 -15.73 -10.49 -14.85
N GLY A 345 -14.41 -10.31 -14.93
CA GLY A 345 -13.61 -9.88 -13.78
C GLY A 345 -14.06 -8.51 -13.24
N LEU A 346 -14.20 -7.51 -14.11
CA LEU A 346 -14.63 -6.15 -13.78
C LEU A 346 -16.03 -6.12 -13.13
N ILE A 347 -16.97 -6.90 -13.64
CA ILE A 347 -18.32 -6.98 -13.07
C ILE A 347 -18.27 -7.42 -11.61
N TYR A 348 -17.41 -8.39 -11.26
CA TYR A 348 -17.27 -8.85 -9.88
C TYR A 348 -16.45 -7.89 -9.02
N ALA A 349 -15.33 -7.37 -9.56
CA ALA A 349 -14.46 -6.44 -8.84
C ALA A 349 -15.19 -5.13 -8.48
N LEU A 350 -16.05 -4.63 -9.38
CA LEU A 350 -16.83 -3.41 -9.21
C LEU A 350 -18.26 -3.66 -8.70
N ASN A 351 -18.63 -4.91 -8.44
CA ASN A 351 -19.97 -5.32 -8.01
C ASN A 351 -21.11 -4.75 -8.91
N LEU A 352 -20.92 -4.84 -10.24
CA LEU A 352 -21.88 -4.32 -11.21
C LEU A 352 -23.05 -5.28 -11.41
N ALA A 353 -24.22 -4.72 -11.71
CA ALA A 353 -25.36 -5.52 -12.14
C ALA A 353 -25.18 -5.99 -13.58
N TYR A 354 -25.58 -7.22 -13.88
CA TYR A 354 -25.55 -7.71 -15.26
C TYR A 354 -26.55 -6.94 -16.15
N PRO A 355 -26.15 -6.60 -17.40
CA PRO A 355 -27.05 -6.03 -18.38
C PRO A 355 -28.28 -6.93 -18.61
N THR A 356 -29.48 -6.35 -18.52
CA THR A 356 -30.75 -7.10 -18.65
C THR A 356 -30.97 -7.61 -20.08
N THR A 357 -30.48 -6.88 -21.08
CA THR A 357 -30.53 -7.24 -22.51
C THR A 357 -29.80 -8.53 -22.82
N LEU A 358 -28.71 -8.81 -22.10
CA LEU A 358 -27.84 -9.99 -22.28
C LEU A 358 -27.86 -10.94 -21.09
N ARG A 359 -28.93 -10.90 -20.28
CA ARG A 359 -29.05 -11.70 -19.05
C ARG A 359 -28.71 -13.18 -19.24
N TYR A 360 -29.16 -13.81 -20.33
CA TYR A 360 -28.89 -15.23 -20.59
C TYR A 360 -27.43 -15.51 -21.00
N THR A 361 -26.76 -14.54 -21.61
CA THR A 361 -25.34 -14.63 -21.97
C THR A 361 -24.48 -14.57 -20.71
N PHE A 362 -24.73 -13.59 -19.84
CA PHE A 362 -24.02 -13.48 -18.56
C PHE A 362 -24.36 -14.65 -17.61
N GLU A 363 -25.59 -15.16 -17.65
CA GLU A 363 -25.94 -16.39 -16.93
C GLU A 363 -25.16 -17.59 -17.47
N ALA A 364 -24.97 -17.72 -18.78
CA ALA A 364 -24.14 -18.76 -19.37
C ALA A 364 -22.66 -18.59 -18.96
N PHE A 365 -22.10 -17.39 -19.06
CA PHE A 365 -20.72 -17.13 -18.63
C PHE A 365 -20.50 -17.46 -17.15
N GLN A 366 -21.39 -17.00 -16.28
CA GLN A 366 -21.31 -17.29 -14.85
C GLN A 366 -21.46 -18.79 -14.53
N LYS A 367 -22.46 -19.47 -15.11
CA LYS A 367 -22.84 -20.83 -14.68
C LYS A 367 -22.25 -21.96 -15.52
N LEU A 368 -22.03 -21.75 -16.81
CA LEU A 368 -21.42 -22.77 -17.69
C LEU A 368 -19.90 -22.62 -17.78
N PHE A 369 -19.39 -21.38 -17.81
CA PHE A 369 -17.97 -21.13 -18.07
C PHE A 369 -17.19 -20.97 -16.77
N LEU A 370 -17.76 -20.27 -15.79
CA LEU A 370 -17.11 -20.05 -14.49
C LEU A 370 -17.58 -21.02 -13.40
N GLU A 371 -18.60 -21.82 -13.66
CA GLU A 371 -19.13 -22.83 -12.72
C GLU A 371 -19.42 -22.27 -11.31
N LEU A 372 -19.89 -21.02 -11.25
CA LEU A 372 -20.23 -20.36 -9.98
C LEU A 372 -21.57 -20.90 -9.47
N ASP A 373 -21.50 -21.96 -8.67
CA ASP A 373 -22.62 -22.73 -8.13
C ASP A 373 -23.40 -21.96 -7.05
N GLY A 374 -24.48 -21.30 -7.46
CA GLY A 374 -25.40 -20.65 -6.52
C GLY A 374 -26.89 -20.75 -6.85
N ILE A 375 -27.30 -20.98 -8.11
CA ILE A 375 -28.73 -20.94 -8.50
C ILE A 375 -29.01 -21.88 -9.69
N LYS A 376 -30.17 -22.56 -9.67
CA LYS A 376 -30.72 -23.34 -10.81
C LYS A 376 -30.58 -22.59 -12.13
N LEU A 377 -30.18 -23.29 -13.20
CA LEU A 377 -30.09 -22.71 -14.54
C LEU A 377 -31.50 -22.36 -15.04
N SER A 378 -31.63 -21.20 -15.69
CA SER A 378 -32.81 -20.85 -16.47
C SER A 378 -33.10 -21.93 -17.53
N PRO A 379 -34.37 -22.23 -17.85
CA PRO A 379 -34.74 -23.25 -18.84
C PRO A 379 -34.01 -23.08 -20.17
N LYS A 380 -33.82 -21.84 -20.64
CA LYS A 380 -33.12 -21.54 -21.90
C LYS A 380 -31.64 -21.92 -21.85
N VAL A 381 -30.97 -21.59 -20.75
CA VAL A 381 -29.53 -21.89 -20.55
C VAL A 381 -29.35 -23.39 -20.29
N HIS A 382 -30.31 -24.03 -19.63
CA HIS A 382 -30.34 -25.49 -19.47
C HIS A 382 -30.48 -26.20 -20.82
N THR A 383 -31.40 -25.78 -21.69
CA THR A 383 -31.50 -26.32 -23.06
C THR A 383 -30.20 -26.12 -23.85
N LEU A 384 -29.55 -24.95 -23.70
CA LEU A 384 -28.25 -24.71 -24.31
C LEU A 384 -27.18 -25.66 -23.76
N LYS A 385 -27.08 -25.81 -22.43
CA LYS A 385 -26.15 -26.74 -21.78
C LYS A 385 -26.32 -28.17 -22.30
N VAL A 386 -27.56 -28.66 -22.39
CA VAL A 386 -27.85 -30.00 -22.92
C VAL A 386 -27.37 -30.13 -24.37
N ARG A 387 -27.62 -29.14 -25.23
CA ARG A 387 -27.14 -29.15 -26.63
C ARG A 387 -25.63 -29.01 -26.79
N LEU A 388 -24.95 -28.44 -25.80
CA LEU A 388 -23.48 -28.36 -25.76
C LEU A 388 -22.85 -29.61 -25.16
N LEU A 389 -23.62 -30.46 -24.47
CA LEU A 389 -23.12 -31.70 -23.89
C LEU A 389 -23.49 -32.93 -24.72
N SER A 390 -24.60 -32.89 -25.48
CA SER A 390 -24.86 -33.80 -26.60
C SER A 390 -23.78 -33.67 -27.67
#